data_AF-A0A1H6P4J7-F1
#
_entry.id   AF-A0A1H6P4J7-F1
#
_cell.length_a   1.000
_cell.length_b   1.000
_cell.length_c   1.000
_cell.angle_alpha   90.00
_cell.angle_beta   90.00
_cell.angle_gamma   90.00
#
_symmetry.space_group_name_H-M   'P 1'
#
loop_
_entity.id
_entity.type
_entity.pdbx_description
1 polymer ?
#
loop_
_entity_poly.entity_id
_entity_poly.type
_entity_poly.pdbx_seq_one_letter_code
_entity_poly.pdbx_strand_id
1 'polypeptide(L)'
;MDELPCTHTALRQAARRLGHLYDEAVAPTGLKATQVGLLFQADRLGGVDGPTLNTLAERLALSISSLTYALRPLVRDGLMKLEQDKHDKRTKHASLTALGRKRLAEGIKLWTTANRRTELVLGHDSATQLRALADGVSSRKFLDAYRAGRPAGSKRSERDA
;
A
#
# COMPACT_ATOMS: atom_id res chain seq x y z
N MET A 1 17.85 -21.37 22.07
CA MET A 1 16.58 -20.69 22.41
C MET A 1 15.72 -20.87 21.18
N ASP A 2 14.73 -21.77 21.22
CA ASP A 2 13.86 -21.99 20.06
C ASP A 2 13.09 -20.69 19.79
N GLU A 3 13.25 -20.15 18.59
CA GLU A 3 12.56 -18.94 18.17
C GLU A 3 11.07 -19.29 17.99
N LEU A 4 10.19 -18.66 18.78
CA LEU A 4 8.74 -18.84 18.63
C LEU A 4 8.34 -18.41 17.20
N PRO A 5 7.86 -19.33 16.35
CA PRO A 5 7.52 -18.99 14.98
C PRO A 5 6.36 -17.98 14.97
N CYS A 6 6.65 -16.74 14.58
CA CYS A 6 5.68 -15.64 14.58
C CYS A 6 5.64 -14.94 13.22
N THR A 7 4.54 -15.13 12.49
CA THR A 7 4.30 -14.50 11.18
C THR A 7 4.43 -12.97 11.23
N HIS A 8 3.96 -12.34 12.31
CA HIS A 8 4.04 -10.88 12.47
C HIS A 8 5.49 -10.38 12.54
N THR A 9 6.33 -11.02 13.36
CA THR A 9 7.73 -10.64 13.53
C THR A 9 8.53 -10.85 12.24
N ALA A 10 8.36 -12.01 11.60
CA ALA A 10 8.99 -12.33 10.32
C ALA A 10 8.60 -11.30 9.24
N LEU A 11 7.31 -10.99 9.11
CA LEU A 11 6.82 -10.00 8.13
C LEU A 11 7.38 -8.60 8.41
N ARG A 12 7.47 -8.18 9.68
CA ARG A 12 8.02 -6.86 10.03
C ARG A 12 9.53 -6.75 9.79
N GLN A 13 10.30 -7.81 9.98
CA GLN A 13 11.72 -7.81 9.66
C GLN A 13 11.93 -7.76 8.14
N ALA A 14 11.22 -8.62 7.40
CA ALA A 14 11.26 -8.63 5.94
C ALA A 14 10.84 -7.28 5.35
N ALA A 15 9.72 -6.71 5.81
CA ALA A 15 9.21 -5.42 5.34
C ALA A 15 10.19 -4.26 5.63
N ARG A 16 10.88 -4.27 6.78
CA ARG A 16 11.91 -3.26 7.07
C ARG A 16 13.10 -3.39 6.12
N ARG A 17 13.63 -4.61 5.94
CA ARG A 17 14.77 -4.84 5.04
C ARG A 17 14.44 -4.45 3.60
N LEU A 18 13.28 -4.88 3.09
CA LEU A 18 12.81 -4.47 1.77
C LEU A 18 12.58 -2.96 1.71
N GLY A 19 11.93 -2.36 2.71
CA GLY A 19 11.72 -0.92 2.78
C GLY A 19 13.02 -0.12 2.63
N HIS A 20 14.09 -0.51 3.34
CA HIS A 20 15.40 0.13 3.21
C HIS A 20 15.98 0.03 1.81
N LEU A 21 15.93 -1.16 1.19
CA LEU A 21 16.44 -1.35 -0.17
C LEU A 21 15.70 -0.47 -1.20
N TYR A 22 14.39 -0.30 -1.02
CA TYR A 22 13.59 0.52 -1.91
C TYR A 22 13.77 2.00 -1.62
N ASP A 23 13.89 2.40 -0.35
CA ASP A 23 14.21 3.78 0.05
C ASP A 23 15.56 4.21 -0.56
N GLU A 24 16.59 3.37 -0.49
CA GLU A 24 17.89 3.61 -1.15
C GLU A 24 17.73 3.75 -2.66
N ALA A 25 16.94 2.89 -3.29
CA ALA A 25 16.73 2.92 -4.73
C ALA A 25 16.02 4.20 -5.20
N VAL A 26 15.01 4.67 -4.46
CA VAL A 26 14.23 5.86 -4.85
C VAL A 26 14.80 7.18 -4.30
N ALA A 27 15.85 7.13 -3.47
CA ALA A 27 16.48 8.31 -2.87
C ALA A 27 16.79 9.45 -3.85
N PRO A 28 17.22 9.22 -5.12
CA PRO A 28 17.44 10.29 -6.09
C PRO A 28 16.21 11.16 -6.40
N THR A 29 15.00 10.68 -6.13
CA THR A 29 13.75 11.44 -6.32
C THR A 29 13.45 12.39 -5.17
N GLY A 30 14.18 12.28 -4.05
CA GLY A 30 13.85 12.94 -2.78
C GLY A 30 12.66 12.31 -2.05
N LEU A 31 12.14 11.17 -2.52
CA LEU A 31 11.02 10.45 -1.91
C LEU A 31 11.49 9.19 -1.19
N LYS A 32 10.68 8.76 -0.21
CA LYS A 32 10.72 7.41 0.36
C LYS A 32 9.90 6.43 -0.48
N ALA A 33 10.22 5.14 -0.40
CA ALA A 33 9.46 4.07 -1.05
C ALA A 33 7.99 4.09 -0.62
N THR A 34 7.71 4.34 0.66
CA THR A 34 6.32 4.47 1.14
C THR A 34 5.57 5.62 0.48
N GLN A 35 6.25 6.74 0.20
CA GLN A 35 5.68 7.89 -0.52
C GLN A 35 5.43 7.57 -2.00
N VAL A 36 6.39 6.94 -2.67
CA VAL A 36 6.20 6.49 -4.07
C VAL A 36 5.02 5.51 -4.18
N GLY A 37 4.90 4.60 -3.22
CA GLY A 37 3.81 3.63 -3.17
C GLY A 37 2.45 4.28 -2.95
N LEU A 38 2.37 5.28 -2.07
CA LEU A 38 1.17 6.07 -1.86
C LEU A 38 0.76 6.82 -3.14
N LEU A 39 1.71 7.54 -3.76
CA LEU A 39 1.48 8.24 -5.03
C LEU A 39 0.96 7.28 -6.10
N PHE A 40 1.56 6.10 -6.22
CA PHE A 40 1.14 5.06 -7.17
C PHE A 40 -0.30 4.59 -6.92
N GLN A 41 -0.68 4.31 -5.67
CA GLN A 41 -2.06 3.89 -5.37
C GLN A 41 -3.06 5.02 -5.61
N ALA A 42 -2.71 6.26 -5.26
CA ALA A 42 -3.57 7.41 -5.50
C ALA A 42 -3.79 7.68 -7.00
N ASP A 43 -2.73 7.55 -7.82
CA ASP A 43 -2.81 7.69 -9.27
C ASP A 43 -3.63 6.57 -9.92
N ARG A 44 -3.49 5.33 -9.43
CA ARG A 44 -4.19 4.16 -10.01
C ARG A 44 -5.67 4.06 -9.64
N LEU A 45 -6.07 4.54 -8.45
CA LEU A 45 -7.45 4.43 -7.96
C LEU A 45 -8.35 5.61 -8.39
N GLY A 46 -7.80 6.65 -9.02
CA GLY A 46 -8.48 7.90 -9.26
C GLY A 46 -8.98 8.12 -10.68
N GLY A 47 -10.17 8.72 -10.82
CA GLY A 47 -10.55 9.47 -12.02
C GLY A 47 -9.96 10.88 -12.02
N VAL A 48 -10.58 11.81 -12.76
CA VAL A 48 -10.13 13.23 -12.84
C VAL A 48 -9.88 13.85 -11.47
N ASP A 49 -10.72 13.52 -10.49
CA ASP A 49 -10.69 14.11 -9.14
C ASP A 49 -9.83 13.31 -8.13
N GLY A 50 -9.36 12.10 -8.46
CA GLY A 50 -8.61 11.19 -7.55
C GLY A 50 -9.51 10.34 -6.63
N PRO A 51 -8.97 9.34 -5.88
CA PRO A 51 -9.75 8.57 -4.91
C PRO A 51 -10.11 9.37 -3.66
N THR A 52 -11.20 8.98 -2.99
CA THR A 52 -11.50 9.48 -1.64
C THR A 52 -10.43 9.02 -0.63
N LEU A 53 -10.24 9.77 0.45
CA LEU A 53 -9.34 9.36 1.53
C LEU A 53 -9.75 8.02 2.17
N ASN A 54 -11.05 7.72 2.24
CA ASN A 54 -11.55 6.44 2.74
C ASN A 54 -11.13 5.28 1.83
N THR A 55 -11.34 5.42 0.52
CA THR A 55 -10.95 4.42 -0.48
C THR A 55 -9.43 4.19 -0.45
N LEU A 56 -8.64 5.27 -0.38
CA LEU A 56 -7.19 5.16 -0.34
C LEU A 56 -6.69 4.52 0.96
N ALA A 57 -7.28 4.86 2.10
CA ALA A 57 -6.91 4.28 3.40
C ALA A 57 -7.23 2.78 3.44
N GLU A 58 -8.40 2.38 2.94
CA GLU A 58 -8.76 0.97 2.82
C GLU A 58 -7.78 0.22 1.91
N ARG A 59 -7.44 0.77 0.74
CA ARG A 59 -6.47 0.15 -0.18
C ARG A 59 -5.11 -0.07 0.46
N LEU A 60 -4.67 0.89 1.27
CA LEU A 60 -3.36 0.86 1.93
C LEU A 60 -3.38 0.11 3.27
N ALA A 61 -4.52 -0.44 3.69
CA ALA A 61 -4.73 -1.02 5.02
C ALA A 61 -4.33 -0.05 6.16
N LEU A 62 -4.61 1.24 5.99
CA LEU A 62 -4.34 2.31 6.95
C LEU A 62 -5.63 2.84 7.60
N SER A 63 -5.49 3.42 8.79
CA SER A 63 -6.51 4.31 9.33
C SER A 63 -6.48 5.67 8.61
N ILE A 64 -7.59 6.42 8.67
CA ILE A 64 -7.67 7.77 8.10
C ILE A 64 -6.67 8.74 8.75
N SER A 65 -6.43 8.62 10.05
CA SER A 65 -5.45 9.45 10.75
C SER A 65 -4.03 9.17 10.26
N SER A 66 -3.65 7.89 10.10
CA SER A 66 -2.35 7.48 9.57
C SER A 66 -2.16 7.92 8.12
N LEU A 67 -3.18 7.76 7.27
CA LEU A 67 -3.14 8.24 5.90
C LEU A 67 -2.96 9.77 5.87
N THR A 68 -3.77 10.50 6.63
CA THR A 68 -3.69 11.97 6.68
C THR A 68 -2.30 12.43 7.13
N TYR A 69 -1.68 11.76 8.10
CA TYR A 69 -0.30 12.05 8.52
C TYR A 69 0.70 11.78 7.38
N ALA A 70 0.59 10.64 6.68
CA ALA A 70 1.45 10.29 5.55
C ALA A 70 1.33 11.26 4.36
N LEU A 71 0.15 11.85 4.17
CA LEU A 71 -0.14 12.81 3.10
C LEU A 71 0.49 14.19 3.34
N ARG A 72 0.67 14.62 4.59
CA ARG A 72 1.18 15.97 4.93
C ARG A 72 2.45 16.38 4.18
N PRO A 73 3.54 15.58 4.18
CA PRO A 73 4.74 15.96 3.44
C PRO A 73 4.50 16.04 1.94
N LEU A 74 3.69 15.15 1.36
CA LEU A 74 3.39 15.15 -0.08
C LEU A 74 2.57 16.37 -0.51
N VAL A 75 1.66 16.83 0.34
CA VAL A 75 0.88 18.06 0.09
C VAL A 75 1.75 19.30 0.27
N ARG A 76 2.54 19.36 1.36
CA ARG A 76 3.48 20.45 1.62
C ARG A 76 4.47 20.63 0.47
N ASP A 77 4.98 19.53 -0.08
CA ASP A 77 5.98 19.53 -1.15
C ASP A 77 5.34 19.67 -2.55
N GLY A 78 4.02 19.93 -2.62
CA GLY A 78 3.30 20.21 -3.86
C GLY A 78 3.12 19.00 -4.78
N LEU A 79 3.29 17.77 -4.27
CA LEU A 79 3.15 16.53 -5.03
C LEU A 79 1.70 16.06 -5.11
N MET A 80 0.90 16.38 -4.09
CA MET A 80 -0.52 16.06 -4.06
C MET A 80 -1.36 17.24 -3.61
N LYS A 81 -2.61 17.24 -4.05
CA LYS A 81 -3.65 18.16 -3.59
C LYS A 81 -4.77 17.38 -2.91
N LEU A 82 -5.37 18.01 -1.91
CA LEU A 82 -6.57 17.51 -1.24
C LEU A 82 -7.73 18.43 -1.57
N GLU A 83 -8.76 17.91 -2.20
CA GLU A 83 -9.93 18.66 -2.64
C GLU A 83 -11.18 18.11 -1.97
N GLN A 84 -12.13 18.99 -1.61
CA GLN A 84 -13.42 18.55 -1.08
C GLN A 84 -14.24 17.93 -2.22
N ASP A 85 -15.01 16.89 -1.89
CA ASP A 85 -15.99 16.37 -2.84
C ASP A 85 -17.04 17.45 -3.16
N LYS A 86 -17.54 17.43 -4.41
CA LYS A 86 -18.46 18.43 -4.94
C LYS A 86 -19.85 18.36 -4.27
N HIS A 87 -20.22 17.18 -3.76
CA HIS A 87 -21.53 16.89 -3.21
C HIS A 87 -21.49 16.66 -1.68
N ASP A 88 -20.33 16.30 -1.13
CA ASP A 88 -20.13 16.11 0.32
C ASP A 88 -18.85 16.78 0.83
N LYS A 89 -18.99 17.91 1.54
CA LYS A 89 -17.87 18.64 2.15
C LYS A 89 -17.11 17.86 3.22
N ARG A 90 -17.68 16.76 3.75
CA ARG A 90 -17.00 15.87 4.71
C ARG A 90 -16.04 14.90 4.01
N THR A 91 -16.24 14.67 2.71
CA THR A 91 -15.40 13.82 1.89
C THR A 91 -14.29 14.65 1.24
N LYS A 92 -13.07 14.08 1.25
CA LYS A 92 -11.90 14.66 0.57
C LYS A 92 -11.32 13.66 -0.40
N HIS A 93 -10.90 14.17 -1.55
CA HIS A 93 -10.17 13.44 -2.57
C HIS A 93 -8.69 13.78 -2.50
N ALA A 94 -7.84 12.79 -2.76
CA ALA A 94 -6.40 12.98 -2.92
C ALA A 94 -6.03 12.75 -4.37
N SER A 95 -5.45 13.76 -5.02
CA SER A 95 -5.00 13.64 -6.41
C SER A 95 -3.60 14.19 -6.59
N LEU A 96 -2.88 13.63 -7.56
CA LEU A 96 -1.52 14.05 -7.87
C LEU A 96 -1.55 15.37 -8.65
N THR A 97 -0.61 16.25 -8.31
CA THR A 97 -0.30 17.42 -9.14
C THR A 97 0.53 16.99 -10.35
N ALA A 98 0.77 17.90 -11.30
CA ALA A 98 1.70 17.64 -12.40
C ALA A 98 3.12 17.29 -11.89
N LEU A 99 3.59 17.98 -10.85
CA LEU A 99 4.86 17.67 -10.19
C LEU A 99 4.83 16.28 -9.55
N GLY A 100 3.73 15.94 -8.87
CA GLY A 100 3.52 14.61 -8.28
C GLY A 100 3.61 13.48 -9.30
N ARG A 101 2.94 13.63 -10.46
CA ARG A 101 3.00 12.63 -11.53
C ARG A 101 4.40 12.48 -12.11
N LYS A 102 5.11 13.59 -12.30
CA LYS A 102 6.51 13.57 -12.77
C LYS A 102 7.41 12.81 -11.78
N ARG A 103 7.31 13.13 -10.48
CA ARG A 103 8.08 12.45 -9.42
C ARG A 103 7.70 10.98 -9.29
N LEU A 104 6.42 10.64 -9.41
CA LEU A 104 5.97 9.26 -9.44
C LEU A 104 6.59 8.49 -10.62
N ALA A 105 6.59 9.07 -11.82
CA ALA A 105 7.19 8.43 -13.00
C ALA A 105 8.70 8.18 -12.83
N GLU A 106 9.43 9.13 -12.23
CA GLU A 106 10.85 8.96 -11.86
C GLU A 106 11.00 7.82 -10.83
N GLY A 107 10.17 7.83 -9.77
CA GLY A 107 10.18 6.81 -8.71
C GLY A 107 9.87 5.40 -9.21
N ILE A 108 8.87 5.23 -10.10
CA ILE A 108 8.49 3.93 -10.66
C ILE A 108 9.65 3.29 -11.44
N LYS A 109 10.44 4.07 -12.17
CA LYS A 109 11.59 3.54 -12.92
C LYS A 109 12.64 2.93 -11.99
N LEU A 110 12.98 3.65 -10.92
CA LEU A 110 13.94 3.22 -9.90
C LEU A 110 13.39 2.03 -9.09
N TRP A 111 12.14 2.13 -8.66
CA TRP A 111 11.42 1.05 -7.96
C TRP A 111 11.40 -0.23 -8.79
N THR A 112 11.07 -0.15 -10.09
CA THR A 112 11.00 -1.32 -10.97
C THR A 112 12.35 -2.02 -11.06
N THR A 113 13.44 -1.25 -11.09
CA THR A 113 14.80 -1.80 -11.07
C THR A 113 15.09 -2.52 -9.76
N ALA A 114 14.74 -1.92 -8.61
CA ALA A 114 14.88 -2.55 -7.30
C ALA A 114 14.01 -3.81 -7.16
N ASN A 115 12.79 -3.79 -7.68
CA ASN A 115 11.89 -4.95 -7.66
C ASN A 115 12.41 -6.09 -8.54
N ARG A 116 12.92 -5.82 -9.73
CA ARG A 116 13.56 -6.85 -10.57
C ARG A 116 14.74 -7.52 -9.86
N ARG A 117 15.58 -6.75 -9.17
CA ARG A 117 16.67 -7.30 -8.36
C ARG A 117 16.15 -8.14 -7.19
N THR A 118 15.09 -7.67 -6.53
CA THR A 118 14.44 -8.42 -5.45
C THR A 118 13.90 -9.76 -5.96
N GLU A 119 13.17 -9.76 -7.07
CA GLU A 119 12.62 -10.98 -7.69
C GLU A 119 13.71 -11.93 -8.17
N LEU A 120 14.81 -11.41 -8.72
CA LEU A 120 15.94 -12.23 -9.14
C LEU A 120 16.60 -12.95 -7.96
N VAL A 121 16.80 -12.25 -6.83
CA VAL A 121 17.41 -12.84 -5.62
C VAL A 121 16.45 -13.79 -4.91
N LEU A 122 15.16 -13.45 -4.84
CA LEU A 122 14.14 -14.24 -4.14
C LEU A 122 13.67 -15.44 -4.97
N GLY A 123 13.78 -15.38 -6.29
CA GLY A 123 13.12 -16.30 -7.22
C GLY A 123 11.70 -15.82 -7.58
N HIS A 124 11.33 -15.96 -8.86
CA HIS A 124 10.06 -15.45 -9.38
C HIS A 124 8.84 -16.06 -8.67
N ASP A 125 8.83 -17.38 -8.47
CA ASP A 125 7.70 -18.09 -7.86
C ASP A 125 7.55 -17.71 -6.38
N SER A 126 8.65 -17.67 -5.64
CA SER A 126 8.65 -17.25 -4.24
C SER A 126 8.23 -15.79 -4.08
N ALA A 127 8.65 -14.89 -4.98
CA ALA A 127 8.19 -13.51 -4.99
C ALA A 127 6.69 -13.39 -5.25
N THR A 128 6.16 -14.17 -6.20
CA THR A 128 4.74 -14.22 -6.51
C THR A 128 3.93 -14.78 -5.35
N GLN A 129 4.37 -15.87 -4.72
CA GLN A 129 3.73 -16.45 -3.55
C GLN A 129 3.74 -15.49 -2.35
N LEU A 130 4.88 -14.83 -2.09
CA LEU A 130 4.99 -13.85 -1.02
C LEU A 130 4.00 -12.70 -1.19
N ARG A 131 3.88 -12.15 -2.41
CA ARG A 131 2.90 -11.10 -2.71
C ARG A 131 1.47 -11.58 -2.53
N ALA A 132 1.13 -12.77 -3.04
CA ALA A 132 -0.21 -13.33 -2.89
C ALA A 132 -0.60 -13.53 -1.41
N LEU A 133 0.32 -14.03 -0.59
CA LEU A 133 0.11 -14.18 0.85
C LEU A 133 -0.03 -12.81 1.55
N ALA A 134 0.82 -11.83 1.20
CA ALA A 134 0.76 -10.48 1.76
C ALA A 134 -0.55 -9.77 1.40
N ASP A 135 -1.02 -9.90 0.15
CA ASP A 135 -2.31 -9.39 -0.32
C ASP A 135 -3.46 -10.07 0.43
N GLY A 136 -3.36 -11.39 0.65
CA GLY A 136 -4.30 -12.16 1.45
C GLY A 136 -4.44 -11.60 2.87
N VAL A 137 -3.32 -11.47 3.60
CA VAL A 137 -3.30 -10.94 4.98
C VAL A 137 -3.77 -9.49 5.06
N SER A 138 -3.51 -8.68 4.03
CA SER A 138 -3.91 -7.27 3.98
C SER A 138 -5.39 -7.06 3.59
N SER A 139 -6.08 -8.11 3.17
CA SER A 139 -7.45 -8.02 2.66
C SER A 139 -8.50 -7.83 3.76
N ARG A 140 -9.61 -7.15 3.41
CA ARG A 140 -10.80 -7.07 4.26
C ARG A 140 -11.32 -8.46 4.66
N LYS A 141 -11.34 -9.39 3.70
CA LYS A 141 -11.77 -10.78 3.90
C LYS A 141 -10.98 -11.48 5.02
N PHE A 142 -9.66 -11.29 5.06
CA PHE A 142 -8.84 -11.87 6.13
C PHE A 142 -9.18 -11.27 7.49
N LEU A 143 -9.33 -9.94 7.56
CA LEU A 143 -9.68 -9.25 8.81
C LEU A 143 -11.04 -9.69 9.36
N ASP A 144 -12.04 -9.84 8.49
CA ASP A 144 -13.38 -10.26 8.89
C ASP A 144 -13.39 -11.72 9.37
N ALA A 145 -12.66 -12.61 8.67
CA ALA A 145 -12.49 -13.99 9.07
C ALA A 145 -11.78 -14.12 10.43
N TYR A 146 -10.70 -13.35 10.64
CA TYR A 146 -9.97 -13.29 11.90
C TYR A 146 -10.86 -12.84 13.06
N ARG A 147 -11.64 -11.76 12.87
CA ARG A 147 -12.56 -11.25 13.90
C ARG A 147 -13.70 -12.22 14.20
N ALA A 148 -14.15 -12.98 13.20
CA ALA A 148 -15.19 -13.97 13.36
C ALA A 148 -14.68 -15.32 13.90
N GLY A 149 -13.37 -15.50 14.12
CA GLY A 149 -12.79 -16.77 14.56
C GLY A 149 -12.96 -17.92 13.56
N ARG A 150 -13.04 -17.63 12.25
CA ARG A 150 -13.32 -18.64 11.20
C ARG A 150 -12.23 -18.65 10.11
N PRO A 151 -12.05 -19.77 9.39
CA PRO A 151 -11.11 -19.84 8.27
C PRO A 151 -11.51 -18.89 7.13
N ALA A 152 -10.53 -18.19 6.53
CA ALA A 152 -10.72 -17.29 5.39
C ALA A 152 -11.02 -18.07 4.08
N GLY A 153 -12.18 -18.72 4.02
CA GLY A 153 -12.55 -19.59 2.90
C GLY A 153 -13.74 -20.52 3.15
N SER A 154 -14.29 -20.55 4.38
CA SER A 154 -15.51 -21.30 4.66
C SER A 154 -16.69 -20.65 3.92
N LYS A 155 -17.11 -21.28 2.81
CA LYS A 155 -18.45 -21.03 2.26
C LYS A 155 -19.45 -21.48 3.32
N ARG A 156 -20.42 -20.62 3.64
CA ARG A 156 -21.58 -21.01 4.45
C ARG A 156 -22.23 -22.19 3.70
N SER A 157 -22.13 -23.40 4.24
CA SER A 157 -22.95 -24.52 3.79
C SER A 157 -24.37 -24.18 4.20
N GLU A 158 -25.19 -23.72 3.24
CA GLU A 158 -26.65 -23.81 3.34
C GLU A 158 -27.02 -25.30 3.31
N ARG A 159 -27.05 -25.88 4.51
CA ARG A 159 -27.72 -27.10 4.95
C ARG A 159 -28.01 -26.78 6.42
N ASP A 160 -29.24 -26.60 6.87
CA ASP A 160 -30.44 -27.39 6.61
C ASP A 160 -31.71 -26.55 6.49
N ALA A 161 -32.68 -27.17 5.83
CA ALA A 161 -34.09 -26.81 5.75
C ALA A 161 -34.82 -26.91 7.10
#